data_AF-A0A660PQZ4-F1
#
_entry.id   AF-A0A660PQZ4-F1
#
_cell.length_a   1.000
_cell.length_b   1.000
_cell.length_c   1.000
_cell.angle_alpha   90.00
_cell.angle_beta   90.00
_cell.angle_gamma   90.00
#
_symmetry.space_group_name_H-M   'P 1'
#
loop_
_entity.id
_entity.type
_entity.pdbx_description
1 polymer ?
#
loop_
_entity_poly.entity_id
_entity_poly.type
_entity_poly.pdbx_seq_one_letter_code
_entity_poly.pdbx_strand_id
1 'polypeptide(L)'
;MMNALKTNRGFTLVELALVIVIMGILGSVAVLTMNTSITTAQYEQTKREMEQLSFAIVGNPETYGQGARANFGYVGDVGAFPPNLDALLTSPGGYSTWDGPYIAEGFSSNDFKKDGWNTNYTYTDTLLRSTGSGSNIDKLVAASSTELFNRSVSGVFLDADMTMPNTTYDDSVLMRLVYPDGSGSTTTAATNPNAFGEFAFSSVPIGNHTLSVVYIPDTDTVSYSVTVLPGRDVKLDIVFPADLW
;
A
#
# COMPACT_ATOMS: atom_id res chain seq x y z
N MET A 1 52.43 63.07 27.30
CA MET A 1 51.61 62.07 26.60
C MET A 1 50.20 62.16 27.14
N MET A 2 49.22 62.57 26.31
CA MET A 2 47.81 62.70 26.68
C MET A 2 47.14 61.32 26.66
N ASN A 3 46.69 60.84 27.82
CA ASN A 3 45.70 59.77 27.87
C ASN A 3 44.32 60.41 27.76
N ALA A 4 43.68 60.25 26.60
CA ALA A 4 42.27 60.60 26.44
C ALA A 4 41.44 59.70 27.36
N LEU A 5 40.81 60.30 28.38
CA LEU A 5 39.87 59.61 29.25
C LEU A 5 38.64 59.20 28.43
N LYS A 6 38.43 57.90 28.25
CA LYS A 6 37.18 57.36 27.69
C LYS A 6 36.04 57.68 28.65
N THR A 7 35.16 58.60 28.28
CA THR A 7 33.87 58.82 28.94
C THR A 7 32.93 57.67 28.58
N ASN A 8 32.68 56.77 29.55
CA ASN A 8 31.58 55.81 29.46
C ASN A 8 30.27 56.57 29.69
N ARG A 9 29.52 56.81 28.61
CA ARG A 9 28.15 57.34 28.69
C ARG A 9 27.24 56.21 29.18
N GLY A 10 26.53 56.42 30.28
CA GLY A 10 25.52 55.49 30.78
C GLY A 10 24.25 55.50 29.92
N PHE A 11 23.55 54.37 29.86
CA PHE A 11 22.25 54.25 29.19
C PHE A 11 21.20 55.15 29.85
N THR A 12 20.37 55.79 29.04
CA THR A 12 19.21 56.54 29.55
C THR A 12 18.04 55.60 29.83
N LEU A 13 17.17 55.95 30.79
CA LEU A 13 15.94 55.18 31.05
C LEU A 13 15.05 55.07 29.81
N VAL A 14 15.01 56.12 28.98
CA VAL A 14 14.25 56.15 27.73
C VAL A 14 14.80 55.14 26.72
N GLU A 15 16.12 55.01 26.65
CA GLU A 15 16.80 54.09 25.75
C GLU A 15 16.57 52.62 26.16
N LEU A 16 16.60 52.32 27.46
CA LEU A 16 16.21 50.99 27.97
C LEU A 16 14.73 50.69 27.69
N ALA A 17 13.84 51.65 27.91
CA ALA A 17 12.42 51.50 27.63
C ALA A 17 12.14 51.25 26.14
N LEU A 18 12.83 51.99 25.25
CA LEU A 18 12.74 51.80 23.80
C LEU A 18 13.18 50.39 23.39
N VAL A 19 14.29 49.88 23.94
CA VAL A 19 14.78 48.53 23.66
C VAL A 19 13.77 47.46 24.07
N ILE A 20 13.17 47.57 25.25
CA ILE A 20 12.15 46.61 25.73
C ILE A 20 10.91 46.63 24.83
N VAL A 21 10.46 47.81 24.38
CA VAL A 21 9.34 47.93 23.44
C VAL A 21 9.67 47.26 22.10
N ILE A 22 10.84 47.52 21.52
CA ILE A 22 11.27 46.90 20.26
C ILE A 22 11.39 45.38 20.42
N MET A 23 11.96 44.89 21.52
CA MET A 23 12.04 43.45 21.81
C MET A 23 10.66 42.81 21.94
N GLY A 24 9.69 43.50 22.57
CA GLY A 24 8.31 43.01 22.66
C GLY A 24 7.63 42.88 21.29
N ILE A 25 7.82 43.87 20.41
CA ILE A 25 7.28 43.85 19.04
C ILE A 25 7.93 42.70 18.24
N LEU A 26 9.26 42.61 18.25
CA LEU A 26 9.99 41.56 17.52
C LEU A 26 9.64 40.16 18.04
N GLY A 27 9.55 39.99 19.36
CA GLY A 27 9.17 38.72 19.98
C GLY A 27 7.76 38.27 19.56
N SER A 28 6.80 39.19 19.51
CA SER A 28 5.44 38.89 19.08
C SER A 28 5.37 38.42 17.62
N VAL A 29 6.09 39.09 16.71
CA VAL A 29 6.17 38.69 15.29
C VAL A 29 6.86 37.34 15.14
N ALA A 30 7.94 37.10 15.88
CA ALA A 30 8.67 35.83 15.84
C ALA A 30 7.79 34.64 16.22
N VAL A 31 7.00 34.75 17.31
CA VAL A 31 6.07 33.70 17.74
C VAL A 31 5.03 33.39 16.66
N LEU A 32 4.46 34.41 16.02
CA LEU A 32 3.48 34.22 14.94
C LEU A 32 4.08 33.46 13.75
N THR A 33 5.30 33.83 13.32
CA THR A 33 5.98 33.15 12.20
C THR A 33 6.41 31.71 12.53
N MET A 34 6.74 31.43 13.79
CA MET A 34 7.13 30.09 14.22
C MET A 34 5.92 29.17 14.25
N ASN A 35 4.76 29.65 14.72
CA ASN A 35 3.52 28.88 14.72
C ASN A 35 3.10 28.45 13.31
N THR A 36 3.17 29.34 12.31
CA THR A 36 2.81 28.98 10.93
C THR A 36 3.78 27.97 10.31
N SER A 37 5.06 28.04 10.67
CA SER A 37 6.07 27.09 10.24
C SER A 37 5.84 25.71 10.86
N ILE A 38 5.51 25.65 12.15
CA ILE A 38 5.15 24.40 12.85
C ILE A 38 3.92 23.76 12.21
N THR A 39 2.83 24.52 12.00
CA THR A 39 1.60 23.96 11.40
C THR A 39 1.84 23.45 9.98
N THR A 40 2.69 24.13 9.20
CA THR A 40 3.05 23.67 7.85
C THR A 40 3.86 22.38 7.92
N ALA A 41 4.83 22.29 8.85
CA ALA A 41 5.61 21.08 9.05
C ALA A 41 4.74 19.89 9.49
N GLN A 42 3.79 20.10 10.41
CA GLN A 42 2.83 19.09 10.86
C GLN A 42 1.94 18.61 9.70
N TYR A 43 1.47 19.52 8.86
CA TYR A 43 0.64 19.20 7.71
C TYR A 43 1.39 18.36 6.66
N GLU A 44 2.61 18.76 6.32
CA GLU A 44 3.45 18.02 5.37
C GLU A 44 3.92 16.67 5.94
N GLN A 45 4.20 16.60 7.24
CA GLN A 45 4.47 15.33 7.92
C GLN A 45 3.28 14.39 7.85
N THR A 46 2.09 14.88 8.21
CA THR A 46 0.84 14.10 8.19
C THR A 46 0.58 13.52 6.80
N LYS A 47 0.74 14.32 5.74
CA LYS A 47 0.59 13.82 4.36
C LYS A 47 1.57 12.71 4.01
N ARG A 48 2.84 12.85 4.40
CA ARG A 48 3.86 11.83 4.14
C ARG A 48 3.59 10.54 4.90
N GLU A 49 3.16 10.64 6.15
CA GLU A 49 2.78 9.48 6.96
C GLU A 49 1.55 8.77 6.37
N MET A 50 0.52 9.51 5.97
CA MET A 50 -0.64 8.93 5.30
C MET A 50 -0.27 8.24 3.97
N GLU A 51 0.69 8.78 3.23
CA GLU A 51 1.24 8.11 2.03
C GLU A 51 1.94 6.79 2.40
N GLN A 52 2.79 6.80 3.42
CA GLN A 52 3.47 5.60 3.90
C GLN A 52 2.49 4.54 4.39
N LEU A 53 1.46 4.93 5.14
CA LEU A 53 0.38 4.04 5.56
C LEU A 53 -0.38 3.48 4.35
N SER A 54 -0.67 4.32 3.35
CA SER A 54 -1.30 3.88 2.10
C SER A 54 -0.44 2.81 1.41
N PHE A 55 0.87 3.01 1.30
CA PHE A 55 1.78 2.00 0.75
C PHE A 55 1.89 0.75 1.62
N ALA A 56 1.82 0.86 2.94
CA ALA A 56 1.79 -0.31 3.80
C ALA A 56 0.50 -1.15 3.58
N ILE A 57 -0.63 -0.50 3.31
CA ILE A 57 -1.92 -1.17 3.10
C ILE A 57 -2.01 -1.80 1.71
N VAL A 58 -1.83 -1.02 0.63
CA VAL A 58 -2.06 -1.47 -0.77
C VAL A 58 -0.79 -1.66 -1.59
N GLY A 59 0.37 -1.45 -0.97
CA GLY A 59 1.67 -1.51 -1.60
C GLY A 59 2.07 -0.26 -2.37
N ASN A 60 3.35 -0.17 -2.72
CA ASN A 60 3.89 0.86 -3.59
C ASN A 60 3.80 0.43 -5.08
N PRO A 61 3.07 1.16 -5.94
CA PRO A 61 2.95 0.84 -7.36
C PRO A 61 4.26 0.99 -8.15
N GLU A 62 5.24 1.73 -7.63
CA GLU A 62 6.54 1.98 -8.29
C GLU A 62 7.58 0.90 -8.00
N THR A 63 7.25 -0.09 -7.16
CA THR A 63 8.17 -1.18 -6.83
C THR A 63 7.96 -2.37 -7.76
N TYR A 64 8.94 -2.62 -8.62
CA TYR A 64 8.91 -3.70 -9.60
C TYR A 64 9.99 -4.76 -9.32
N GLY A 65 9.69 -6.00 -9.65
CA GLY A 65 10.60 -7.15 -9.55
C GLY A 65 10.17 -8.21 -10.56
N GLN A 66 11.15 -8.85 -11.21
CA GLN A 66 10.90 -9.91 -12.20
C GLN A 66 9.92 -9.50 -13.33
N GLY A 67 9.91 -8.23 -13.73
CA GLY A 67 9.07 -7.71 -14.81
C GLY A 67 7.62 -7.37 -14.42
N ALA A 68 7.24 -7.55 -13.15
CA ALA A 68 5.92 -7.21 -12.64
C ALA A 68 6.01 -6.36 -11.36
N ARG A 69 4.87 -5.84 -10.91
CA ARG A 69 4.79 -5.14 -9.61
C ARG A 69 5.12 -6.13 -8.49
N ALA A 70 6.05 -5.76 -7.63
CA ALA A 70 6.53 -6.65 -6.57
C ALA A 70 5.88 -6.38 -5.21
N ASN A 71 5.30 -5.20 -5.00
CA ASN A 71 4.81 -4.80 -3.68
C ASN A 71 3.31 -4.46 -3.70
N PHE A 72 2.52 -5.23 -2.96
CA PHE A 72 1.07 -5.07 -2.82
C PHE A 72 0.61 -4.81 -1.37
N GLY A 73 1.57 -4.67 -0.45
CA GLY A 73 1.31 -4.41 0.97
C GLY A 73 0.48 -5.51 1.64
N TYR A 74 -0.11 -5.17 2.78
CA TYR A 74 -0.99 -6.07 3.53
C TYR A 74 -2.10 -6.68 2.66
N VAL A 75 -2.70 -5.88 1.78
CA VAL A 75 -3.81 -6.32 0.94
C VAL A 75 -3.39 -7.43 -0.03
N GLY A 76 -2.20 -7.35 -0.62
CA GLY A 76 -1.72 -8.38 -1.54
C GLY A 76 -1.39 -9.70 -0.87
N ASP A 77 -0.95 -9.64 0.38
CA ASP A 77 -0.53 -10.81 1.15
C ASP A 77 -1.71 -11.51 1.82
N VAL A 78 -2.64 -10.73 2.38
CA VAL A 78 -3.78 -11.26 3.14
C VAL A 78 -5.03 -11.38 2.29
N GLY A 79 -5.17 -10.62 1.20
CA GLY A 79 -6.38 -10.59 0.37
C GLY A 79 -7.56 -9.84 1.00
N ALA A 80 -7.30 -9.04 2.04
CA ALA A 80 -8.29 -8.21 2.73
C ALA A 80 -7.66 -6.91 3.24
N PHE A 81 -8.50 -5.93 3.62
CA PHE A 81 -8.01 -4.77 4.36
C PHE A 81 -7.54 -5.17 5.75
N PRO A 82 -6.51 -4.51 6.30
CA PRO A 82 -6.12 -4.72 7.68
C PRO A 82 -7.28 -4.33 8.61
N PRO A 83 -7.57 -5.11 9.67
CA PRO A 83 -8.67 -4.78 10.60
C PRO A 83 -8.44 -3.46 11.36
N ASN A 84 -7.19 -3.04 11.48
CA ASN A 84 -6.75 -1.79 12.09
C ASN A 84 -5.28 -1.53 11.69
N LEU A 85 -4.76 -0.36 12.01
CA LEU A 85 -3.37 -0.01 11.67
C LEU A 85 -2.34 -0.88 12.42
N ASP A 86 -2.67 -1.48 13.57
CA ASP A 86 -1.76 -2.40 14.27
C ASP A 86 -1.36 -3.62 13.43
N ALA A 87 -2.27 -4.08 12.57
CA ALA A 87 -2.02 -5.19 11.66
C ALA A 87 -0.92 -4.91 10.63
N LEU A 88 -0.53 -3.64 10.45
CA LEU A 88 0.60 -3.24 9.61
C LEU A 88 1.96 -3.49 10.28
N LEU A 89 2.00 -3.51 11.61
CA LEU A 89 3.21 -3.73 12.39
C LEU A 89 3.30 -5.15 12.95
N THR A 90 2.18 -5.71 13.38
CA THR A 90 2.14 -7.03 14.03
C THR A 90 1.06 -7.86 13.38
N SER A 91 1.39 -9.12 13.05
CA SER A 91 0.42 -10.05 12.48
C SER A 91 -0.85 -10.14 13.36
N PRO A 92 -2.06 -10.03 12.77
CA PRO A 92 -3.32 -10.13 13.52
C PRO A 92 -3.67 -11.53 14.04
N GLY A 93 -2.70 -12.46 14.03
CA GLY A 93 -2.77 -13.76 14.70
C GLY A 93 -3.20 -14.89 13.76
N GLY A 94 -2.34 -15.90 13.59
CA GLY A 94 -2.64 -17.10 12.81
C GLY A 94 -2.59 -16.92 11.29
N TYR A 95 -2.20 -15.74 10.80
CA TYR A 95 -2.16 -15.43 9.37
C TYR A 95 -0.84 -15.95 8.79
N SER A 96 -0.88 -17.05 8.05
CA SER A 96 0.29 -17.65 7.39
C SER A 96 0.76 -16.87 6.17
N THR A 97 -0.13 -16.08 5.56
CA THR A 97 0.22 -15.29 4.36
C THR A 97 0.73 -13.89 4.69
N TRP A 98 0.62 -13.44 5.94
CA TRP A 98 1.11 -12.13 6.36
C TRP A 98 2.65 -12.07 6.26
N ASP A 99 3.17 -11.10 5.49
CA ASP A 99 4.61 -10.90 5.23
C ASP A 99 5.08 -9.50 5.66
N GLY A 100 4.54 -9.03 6.80
CA GLY A 100 4.99 -7.79 7.42
C GLY A 100 6.24 -7.97 8.30
N PRO A 101 6.63 -6.92 9.05
CA PRO A 101 5.95 -5.64 9.21
C PRO A 101 6.03 -4.77 7.95
N TYR A 102 4.91 -4.11 7.64
CA TYR A 102 4.77 -3.22 6.47
C TYR A 102 5.20 -1.77 6.74
N ILE A 103 5.41 -1.44 8.01
CA ILE A 103 5.93 -0.15 8.47
C ILE A 103 7.24 -0.37 9.24
N ALA A 104 8.17 0.57 9.13
CA ALA A 104 9.48 0.44 9.76
C ALA A 104 9.40 0.52 11.29
N GLU A 105 10.20 -0.27 12.01
CA GLU A 105 10.23 -0.34 13.49
C GLU A 105 10.75 0.94 14.19
N GLY A 106 11.06 2.01 13.44
CA GLY A 106 11.53 3.29 13.98
C GLY A 106 10.44 4.19 14.57
N PHE A 107 9.16 3.85 14.34
CA PHE A 107 8.04 4.53 15.00
C PHE A 107 7.97 4.02 16.44
N SER A 108 7.90 4.90 17.43
CA SER A 108 7.44 4.47 18.77
C SER A 108 6.10 3.74 18.56
N SER A 109 5.83 2.65 19.28
CA SER A 109 4.81 1.63 18.95
C SER A 109 3.36 2.12 18.74
N ASN A 110 3.09 3.42 18.90
CA ASN A 110 1.81 4.06 18.60
C ASN A 110 1.90 5.35 17.77
N ASP A 111 3.09 5.76 17.33
CA ASP A 111 3.31 7.03 16.64
C ASP A 111 2.68 7.03 15.24
N PHE A 112 2.81 5.91 14.52
CA PHE A 112 2.26 5.75 13.16
C PHE A 112 0.73 5.84 13.09
N LYS A 113 0.04 5.82 14.23
CA LYS A 113 -1.43 5.95 14.31
C LYS A 113 -1.87 7.40 14.46
N LYS A 114 -0.94 8.34 14.63
CA LYS A 114 -1.22 9.73 14.96
C LYS A 114 -0.70 10.65 13.88
N ASP A 115 -1.39 11.76 13.70
CA ASP A 115 -0.97 12.85 12.83
C ASP A 115 0.02 13.81 13.51
N GLY A 116 0.47 14.82 12.77
CA GLY A 116 1.39 15.84 13.27
C GLY A 116 0.87 16.67 14.46
N TRP A 117 -0.41 16.58 14.79
CA TRP A 117 -1.04 17.20 15.97
C TRP A 117 -1.29 16.18 17.09
N ASN A 118 -0.71 14.99 17.02
CA ASN A 118 -0.85 13.91 17.99
C ASN A 118 -2.32 13.43 18.13
N THR A 119 -3.12 13.60 17.07
CA THR A 119 -4.50 13.10 16.96
C THR A 119 -4.51 11.82 16.16
N ASN A 120 -5.29 10.82 16.60
CA ASN A 120 -5.34 9.53 15.92
C ASN A 120 -5.95 9.66 14.51
N TYR A 121 -5.36 8.98 13.52
CA TYR A 121 -5.98 8.78 12.22
C TYR A 121 -7.29 8.02 12.35
N THR A 122 -8.28 8.41 11.56
CA THR A 122 -9.48 7.61 11.32
C THR A 122 -9.24 6.76 10.09
N TYR A 123 -9.29 5.44 10.25
CA TYR A 123 -9.13 4.47 9.19
C TYR A 123 -10.47 3.76 8.92
N THR A 124 -10.91 3.79 7.66
CA THR A 124 -12.11 3.10 7.18
C THR A 124 -11.81 2.44 5.85
N ASP A 125 -11.00 1.39 5.87
CA ASP A 125 -10.63 0.52 4.74
C ASP A 125 -9.99 1.25 3.55
N THR A 126 -10.81 1.94 2.75
CA THR A 126 -10.41 2.70 1.55
C THR A 126 -9.97 4.13 1.86
N LEU A 127 -10.15 4.60 3.09
CA LEU A 127 -9.86 5.99 3.48
C LEU A 127 -9.06 6.06 4.78
N LEU A 128 -8.01 6.88 4.75
CA LEU A 128 -7.33 7.42 5.92
C LEU A 128 -7.69 8.90 6.06
N ARG A 129 -8.00 9.35 7.27
CA ARG A 129 -8.33 10.74 7.58
C ARG A 129 -7.60 11.26 8.81
N SER A 130 -6.99 12.43 8.69
CA SER A 130 -6.54 13.26 9.82
C SER A 130 -7.51 14.42 10.04
N THR A 131 -7.72 14.77 11.31
CA THR A 131 -8.56 15.89 11.74
C THR A 131 -7.81 16.89 12.64
N GLY A 132 -6.55 16.61 12.99
CA GLY A 132 -5.76 17.40 13.94
C GLY A 132 -5.50 18.85 13.49
N SER A 133 -5.53 19.12 12.18
CA SER A 133 -5.39 20.47 11.63
C SER A 133 -6.60 21.38 11.86
N GLY A 134 -7.72 20.83 12.34
CA GLY A 134 -9.02 21.52 12.40
C GLY A 134 -9.83 21.44 11.09
N SER A 135 -9.25 20.85 10.04
CA SER A 135 -9.93 20.47 8.80
C SER A 135 -9.52 19.04 8.41
N ASN A 136 -10.37 18.37 7.63
CA ASN A 136 -10.08 17.01 7.19
C ASN A 136 -8.95 17.00 6.16
N ILE A 137 -7.97 16.12 6.39
CA ILE A 137 -6.96 15.73 5.41
C ILE A 137 -7.23 14.27 5.09
N ASP A 138 -7.62 14.02 3.84
CA ASP A 138 -8.04 12.70 3.38
C ASP A 138 -7.01 12.10 2.44
N LYS A 139 -6.70 10.82 2.65
CA LYS A 139 -5.91 9.99 1.73
C LYS A 139 -6.75 8.77 1.37
N LEU A 140 -7.14 8.70 0.11
CA LEU A 140 -7.74 7.49 -0.44
C LEU A 140 -6.64 6.43 -0.61
N VAL A 141 -6.89 5.28 0.00
CA VAL A 141 -6.07 4.07 -0.11
C VAL A 141 -6.42 3.31 -1.40
N ALA A 142 -7.71 3.30 -1.75
CA ALA A 142 -8.24 2.80 -3.02
C ALA A 142 -9.55 3.54 -3.37
N ALA A 143 -9.98 3.52 -4.63
CA ALA A 143 -11.25 4.13 -5.01
C ALA A 143 -12.46 3.32 -4.50
N SER A 144 -12.31 2.00 -4.38
CA SER A 144 -13.32 1.11 -3.79
C SER A 144 -12.71 -0.21 -3.31
N SER A 145 -13.42 -0.94 -2.44
CA SER A 145 -13.06 -2.32 -2.09
C SER A 145 -13.11 -3.24 -3.30
N THR A 146 -14.08 -3.02 -4.19
CA THR A 146 -14.21 -3.76 -5.46
C THR A 146 -12.91 -3.68 -6.24
N GLU A 147 -12.26 -2.52 -6.37
CA GLU A 147 -10.99 -2.29 -7.08
C GLU A 147 -9.80 -3.13 -6.57
N LEU A 148 -9.88 -3.64 -5.34
CA LEU A 148 -8.83 -4.48 -4.76
C LEU A 148 -9.20 -5.97 -4.73
N PHE A 149 -10.47 -6.32 -4.58
CA PHE A 149 -10.84 -7.72 -4.26
C PHE A 149 -11.63 -8.45 -5.35
N ASN A 150 -12.13 -7.76 -6.37
CA ASN A 150 -13.03 -8.38 -7.34
C ASN A 150 -12.55 -8.24 -8.79
N ARG A 151 -11.37 -8.79 -9.09
CA ARG A 151 -10.82 -8.87 -10.45
C ARG A 151 -11.17 -10.17 -11.14
N SER A 152 -11.14 -10.12 -12.47
CA SER A 152 -11.20 -11.28 -13.34
C SER A 152 -9.79 -11.67 -13.82
N VAL A 153 -9.48 -12.96 -13.78
CA VAL A 153 -8.30 -13.55 -14.43
C VAL A 153 -8.83 -14.53 -15.48
N SER A 154 -8.61 -14.24 -16.75
CA SER A 154 -9.16 -15.02 -17.86
C SER A 154 -8.11 -15.26 -18.93
N GLY A 155 -8.35 -16.18 -19.84
CA GLY A 155 -7.37 -16.48 -20.87
C GLY A 155 -7.78 -17.62 -21.79
N VAL A 156 -6.84 -17.96 -22.67
CA VAL A 156 -6.91 -19.11 -23.55
C VAL A 156 -5.76 -20.06 -23.22
N PHE A 157 -6.06 -21.35 -23.18
CA PHE A 157 -5.14 -22.45 -22.97
C PHE A 157 -4.94 -23.22 -24.27
N LEU A 158 -3.68 -23.50 -24.60
CA LEU A 158 -3.24 -24.28 -25.75
C LEU A 158 -2.19 -25.30 -25.32
N ASP A 159 -2.01 -26.36 -26.10
CA ASP A 159 -0.88 -27.29 -25.97
C ASP A 159 0.37 -26.80 -26.73
N ALA A 160 1.43 -27.61 -26.76
CA ALA A 160 2.70 -27.28 -27.40
C ALA A 160 2.57 -26.98 -28.91
N ASP A 161 1.60 -27.62 -29.59
CA ASP A 161 1.34 -27.46 -31.02
C ASP A 161 0.33 -26.32 -31.33
N MET A 162 0.00 -25.51 -30.32
CA MET A 162 -0.93 -24.38 -30.40
C MET A 162 -2.35 -24.79 -30.78
N THR A 163 -2.76 -26.00 -30.40
CA THR A 163 -4.11 -26.49 -30.63
C THR A 163 -4.94 -26.39 -29.35
N MET A 164 -6.26 -26.53 -29.49
CA MET A 164 -7.23 -26.37 -28.40
C MET A 164 -7.72 -27.75 -27.94
N PRO A 165 -8.13 -27.89 -26.66
CA PRO A 165 -8.54 -29.19 -26.10
C PRO A 165 -9.71 -29.86 -26.83
N ASN A 166 -10.53 -29.11 -27.58
CA ASN A 166 -11.78 -29.57 -28.18
C ASN A 166 -12.74 -30.20 -27.14
N THR A 167 -13.89 -30.73 -27.57
CA THR A 167 -14.89 -31.30 -26.65
C THR A 167 -14.51 -32.66 -26.06
N THR A 168 -13.38 -33.23 -26.49
CA THR A 168 -12.89 -34.54 -26.03
C THR A 168 -11.92 -34.38 -24.87
N TYR A 169 -11.17 -33.28 -24.82
CA TYR A 169 -10.13 -33.03 -23.80
C TYR A 169 -10.36 -31.77 -22.96
N ASP A 170 -11.51 -31.09 -23.10
CA ASP A 170 -11.84 -29.90 -22.28
C ASP A 170 -11.94 -30.22 -20.78
N ASP A 171 -12.29 -31.46 -20.42
CA ASP A 171 -12.27 -31.96 -19.04
C ASP A 171 -10.92 -32.52 -18.57
N SER A 172 -9.94 -32.65 -19.47
CA SER A 172 -8.63 -33.27 -19.20
C SER A 172 -7.60 -32.30 -18.62
N VAL A 173 -7.91 -31.01 -18.62
CA VAL A 173 -7.04 -29.95 -18.10
C VAL A 173 -7.74 -29.22 -16.95
N LEU A 174 -7.05 -29.11 -15.82
CA LEU A 174 -7.52 -28.36 -14.66
C LEU A 174 -6.65 -27.12 -14.43
N MET A 175 -7.28 -25.96 -14.54
CA MET A 175 -6.69 -24.67 -14.19
C MET A 175 -6.92 -24.42 -12.70
N ARG A 176 -5.87 -24.18 -11.93
CA ARG A 176 -5.92 -23.91 -10.47
C ARG A 176 -5.25 -22.59 -10.15
N LEU A 177 -6.01 -21.60 -9.69
CA LEU A 177 -5.47 -20.33 -9.24
C LEU A 177 -5.43 -20.29 -7.72
N VAL A 178 -4.23 -20.10 -7.15
CA VAL A 178 -4.00 -19.96 -5.70
C VAL A 178 -3.79 -18.49 -5.38
N TYR A 179 -4.58 -17.97 -4.44
CA TYR A 179 -4.56 -16.58 -3.97
C TYR A 179 -4.98 -16.51 -2.50
N PRO A 180 -4.68 -15.42 -1.77
CA PRO A 180 -5.03 -15.29 -0.37
C PRO A 180 -6.55 -15.16 -0.17
N ASP A 181 -7.06 -15.71 0.94
CA ASP A 181 -8.49 -15.89 1.20
C ASP A 181 -9.14 -14.74 2.01
N GLY A 182 -8.37 -13.70 2.35
CA GLY A 182 -8.83 -12.60 3.20
C GLY A 182 -8.76 -12.88 4.71
N SER A 183 -8.46 -14.11 5.10
CA SER A 183 -8.45 -14.61 6.49
C SER A 183 -7.06 -15.06 6.94
N GLY A 184 -6.02 -14.73 6.17
CA GLY A 184 -4.63 -15.04 6.48
C GLY A 184 -4.16 -16.41 6.00
N SER A 185 -4.94 -17.08 5.15
CA SER A 185 -4.57 -18.33 4.48
C SER A 185 -4.69 -18.16 2.96
N THR A 186 -4.38 -19.20 2.20
CA THR A 186 -4.66 -19.26 0.77
C THR A 186 -5.90 -20.08 0.48
N THR A 187 -6.57 -19.74 -0.61
CA THR A 187 -7.64 -20.52 -1.23
C THR A 187 -7.22 -20.91 -2.65
N THR A 188 -7.85 -21.94 -3.20
CA THR A 188 -7.64 -22.38 -4.58
C THR A 188 -8.97 -22.36 -5.32
N ALA A 189 -9.08 -21.50 -6.34
CA ALA A 189 -10.14 -21.62 -7.33
C ALA A 189 -9.70 -22.57 -8.44
N ALA A 190 -10.64 -23.36 -8.97
CA ALA A 190 -10.36 -24.29 -10.05
C ALA A 190 -11.45 -24.24 -11.14
N THR A 191 -11.03 -24.37 -12.39
CA THR A 191 -11.92 -24.48 -13.55
C THR A 191 -11.27 -25.33 -14.62
N ASN A 192 -12.08 -25.98 -15.44
CA ASN A 192 -11.64 -26.55 -16.71
C ASN A 192 -11.71 -25.46 -17.80
N PRO A 193 -10.80 -25.44 -18.78
CA PRO A 193 -11.02 -24.66 -19.99
C PRO A 193 -12.19 -25.25 -20.78
N ASN A 194 -12.84 -24.44 -21.62
CA ASN A 194 -13.83 -24.98 -22.56
C ASN A 194 -13.15 -25.62 -23.79
N ALA A 195 -13.94 -26.17 -24.72
CA ALA A 195 -13.44 -26.77 -25.97
C ALA A 195 -12.60 -25.82 -26.85
N PHE A 196 -12.68 -24.50 -26.65
CA PHE A 196 -11.87 -23.47 -27.31
C PHE A 196 -10.67 -23.03 -26.48
N GLY A 197 -10.38 -23.71 -25.36
CA GLY A 197 -9.30 -23.38 -24.44
C GLY A 197 -9.60 -22.23 -23.48
N GLU A 198 -10.80 -21.62 -23.52
CA GLU A 198 -11.08 -20.44 -22.72
C GLU A 198 -11.36 -20.79 -21.25
N PHE A 199 -10.80 -20.01 -20.33
CA PHE A 199 -11.01 -20.15 -18.89
C PHE A 199 -11.15 -18.78 -18.22
N ALA A 200 -11.81 -18.75 -17.05
CA ALA A 200 -11.92 -17.54 -16.23
C ALA A 200 -12.05 -17.85 -14.74
N PHE A 201 -11.47 -16.96 -13.93
CA PHE A 201 -11.64 -16.86 -12.49
C PHE A 201 -12.19 -15.48 -12.16
N SER A 202 -13.08 -15.40 -11.17
CA SER A 202 -13.66 -14.15 -10.68
C SER A 202 -13.38 -13.98 -9.19
N SER A 203 -13.62 -12.77 -8.67
CA SER A 203 -13.40 -12.45 -7.26
C SER A 203 -11.95 -12.70 -6.80
N VAL A 204 -11.01 -12.40 -7.69
CA VAL A 204 -9.57 -12.52 -7.41
C VAL A 204 -9.07 -11.19 -6.80
N PRO A 205 -8.38 -11.22 -5.65
CA PRO A 205 -7.78 -10.03 -5.08
C PRO A 205 -6.55 -9.56 -5.88
N ILE A 206 -6.13 -8.32 -5.67
CA ILE A 206 -4.84 -7.83 -6.17
C ILE A 206 -3.69 -8.60 -5.53
N GLY A 207 -2.56 -8.67 -6.22
CA GLY A 207 -1.39 -9.40 -5.72
C GLY A 207 -0.68 -10.20 -6.80
N ASN A 208 0.34 -10.93 -6.37
CA ASN A 208 1.03 -11.91 -7.19
C ASN A 208 0.57 -13.30 -6.79
N HIS A 209 -0.10 -13.97 -7.73
CA HIS A 209 -0.74 -15.28 -7.52
C HIS A 209 -0.06 -16.35 -8.34
N THR A 210 -0.36 -17.62 -8.04
CA THR A 210 0.14 -18.75 -8.80
C THR A 210 -1.00 -19.44 -9.51
N LEU A 211 -0.94 -19.49 -10.84
CA LEU A 211 -1.81 -20.30 -11.67
C LEU A 211 -1.08 -21.59 -12.02
N SER A 212 -1.64 -22.74 -11.67
CA SER A 212 -1.14 -24.04 -12.07
C SER A 212 -2.09 -24.68 -13.06
N VAL A 213 -1.54 -25.21 -14.15
CA VAL A 213 -2.25 -26.00 -15.13
C VAL A 213 -1.87 -27.45 -14.91
N VAL A 214 -2.86 -28.28 -14.62
CA VAL A 214 -2.67 -29.71 -14.39
C VAL A 214 -3.28 -30.47 -15.55
N TYR A 215 -2.46 -31.22 -16.28
CA TYR A 215 -2.96 -32.24 -17.21
C TYR A 215 -3.31 -33.49 -16.39
N ILE A 216 -4.60 -33.76 -16.26
CA ILE A 216 -5.13 -34.79 -15.35
C ILE A 216 -4.66 -36.20 -15.70
N PRO A 217 -4.66 -36.64 -16.98
CA PRO A 217 -4.30 -38.02 -17.33
C PRO A 217 -2.91 -38.45 -16.84
N ASP A 218 -1.90 -37.58 -16.98
CA ASP A 218 -0.51 -37.88 -16.58
C ASP A 218 -0.09 -37.20 -15.28
N THR A 219 -0.98 -36.39 -14.68
CA THR A 219 -0.69 -35.58 -13.48
C THR A 219 0.50 -34.63 -13.68
N ASP A 220 0.75 -34.19 -14.92
CA ASP A 220 1.78 -33.21 -15.21
C ASP A 220 1.28 -31.80 -14.88
N THR A 221 2.14 -30.97 -14.28
CA THR A 221 1.76 -29.65 -13.76
C THR A 221 2.76 -28.59 -14.17
N VAL A 222 2.24 -27.50 -14.74
CA VAL A 222 3.02 -26.30 -15.03
C VAL A 222 2.44 -25.11 -14.28
N SER A 223 3.31 -24.28 -13.71
CA SER A 223 2.90 -23.11 -12.93
C SER A 223 3.37 -21.81 -13.57
N TYR A 224 2.51 -20.80 -13.49
CA TYR A 224 2.71 -19.45 -14.01
C TYR A 224 2.43 -18.43 -12.91
N SER A 225 3.25 -17.39 -12.85
CA SER A 225 3.00 -16.23 -11.98
C SER A 225 1.97 -15.31 -12.63
N VAL A 226 0.95 -14.93 -11.89
CA VAL A 226 -0.13 -14.04 -12.36
C VAL A 226 -0.19 -12.81 -11.48
N THR A 227 0.12 -11.65 -12.04
CA THR A 227 0.04 -10.36 -11.33
C THR A 227 -1.29 -9.69 -11.59
N VAL A 228 -2.07 -9.45 -10.54
CA VAL A 228 -3.37 -8.78 -10.59
C VAL A 228 -3.23 -7.37 -10.03
N LEU A 229 -3.42 -6.36 -10.88
CA LEU A 229 -3.28 -4.95 -10.51
C LEU A 229 -4.63 -4.34 -10.07
N PRO A 230 -4.62 -3.29 -9.20
CA PRO A 230 -5.84 -2.58 -8.82
C PRO A 230 -6.65 -2.12 -10.03
N GLY A 231 -7.94 -2.44 -10.03
CA GLY A 231 -8.89 -2.01 -11.07
C GLY A 231 -8.62 -2.60 -12.48
N ARG A 232 -7.74 -3.59 -12.62
CA ARG A 232 -7.36 -4.18 -13.91
C ARG A 232 -7.63 -5.68 -13.93
N ASP A 233 -8.43 -6.11 -14.88
CA ASP A 233 -8.58 -7.54 -15.18
C ASP A 233 -7.36 -8.07 -15.94
N VAL A 234 -7.09 -9.36 -15.78
CA VAL A 234 -5.95 -10.04 -16.38
C VAL A 234 -6.40 -10.94 -17.52
N LYS A 235 -5.68 -10.87 -18.64
CA LYS A 235 -5.83 -11.77 -19.79
C LYS A 235 -4.52 -12.52 -20.00
N LEU A 236 -4.59 -13.83 -20.13
CA LEU A 236 -3.45 -14.73 -20.25
C LEU A 236 -3.57 -15.58 -21.52
N ASP A 237 -2.44 -15.78 -22.18
CA ASP A 237 -2.29 -16.80 -23.22
C ASP A 237 -1.33 -17.84 -22.68
N ILE A 238 -1.83 -19.05 -22.43
CA ILE A 238 -1.10 -20.11 -21.75
C ILE A 238 -0.86 -21.26 -22.72
N VAL A 239 0.40 -21.69 -22.79
CA VAL A 239 0.84 -22.81 -23.63
C VAL A 239 1.44 -23.87 -22.73
N PHE A 240 0.86 -25.07 -22.72
CA PHE A 240 1.46 -26.24 -22.08
C PHE A 240 2.70 -26.67 -22.87
N PRO A 241 3.83 -26.99 -22.21
CA PRO A 241 5.08 -27.29 -22.90
C PRO A 241 5.12 -28.67 -23.55
N ALA A 242 4.13 -29.52 -23.27
CA ALA A 242 3.97 -30.84 -23.89
C ALA A 242 2.79 -30.85 -24.86
N ASP A 243 2.89 -31.72 -25.85
CA ASP A 243 1.79 -32.09 -26.72
C ASP A 243 0.85 -33.02 -25.93
N LEU A 244 -0.43 -32.62 -25.82
CA LEU A 244 -1.38 -33.24 -24.91
C LEU A 244 -2.43 -34.10 -25.64
N TRP A 245 -2.60 -33.93 -26.96
CA TRP A 245 -3.58 -34.66 -27.76
C TRP A 245 -3.26 -34.78 -29.25
#